data_AF-A0A8H7SRG5-F1
#
_entry.id   AF-A0A8H7SRG5-F1
#
_cell.length_a   1.000
_cell.length_b   1.000
_cell.length_c   1.000
_cell.angle_alpha   90.00
_cell.angle_beta   90.00
_cell.angle_gamma   90.00
#
_symmetry.space_group_name_H-M   'P 1'
#
loop_
_entity.id
_entity.type
_entity.pdbx_description
1 polymer ?
#
loop_
_entity_poly.entity_id
_entity_poly.type
_entity_poly.pdbx_seq_one_letter_code
_entity_poly.pdbx_strand_id
1 'polypeptide(L)'
;QQQNKDLIKDLTEIRNTLYLISSIKNWIQESDTLCRAYYQYYSISTSRKRYLILFGVTSLCAVIYVAWISLFYQQMITGASSLLWFFILITMCLYSPWVYPIYVASVRVISPLIHTLQQVTLDQEEQEDALENEYVHGYCFEIYHHQRWWIPTGWCNLLLPQDLPLWSDVHLEPTPSIDQFQLPPTTFLDKLNSKNQQKVISWTWLDPNWTLRKDGSDKDGWQYGNWNWRSWSSQSGGIINCTRRQKWTRYAQRKEYWVDVESCCSSLIGGSATESDSVYNWDQSGTSRSSSIF
;
A
#
# COMPACT_ATOMS: atom_id res chain seq x y z
N GLN A 1 -26.46 36.44 14.41
CA GLN A 1 -27.24 35.28 13.89
C GLN A 1 -26.94 34.99 12.43
N GLN A 2 -26.76 36.00 11.57
CA GLN A 2 -26.43 35.80 10.15
C GLN A 2 -25.07 35.11 9.93
N GLN A 3 -24.02 35.58 10.61
CA GLN A 3 -22.66 35.04 10.51
C GLN A 3 -22.54 33.54 10.88
N ASN A 4 -23.41 33.04 11.76
CA ASN A 4 -23.43 31.63 12.15
C ASN A 4 -24.12 30.75 11.08
N LYS A 5 -25.07 31.32 10.32
CA LYS A 5 -25.70 30.62 9.20
C LYS A 5 -24.76 30.50 8.00
N ASP A 6 -23.96 31.53 7.75
CA ASP A 6 -22.97 31.52 6.67
C ASP A 6 -21.85 30.50 6.99
N LEU A 7 -21.34 30.45 8.23
CA LEU A 7 -20.37 29.45 8.67
C LEU A 7 -20.87 28.00 8.50
N ILE A 8 -22.13 27.73 8.87
CA ILE A 8 -22.73 26.39 8.72
C ILE A 8 -22.86 26.00 7.25
N LYS A 9 -23.15 26.97 6.38
CA LYS A 9 -23.26 26.74 4.93
C LYS A 9 -21.89 26.38 4.34
N ASP A 10 -20.84 27.11 4.70
CA ASP A 10 -19.48 26.88 4.22
C ASP A 10 -18.95 25.52 4.70
N LEU A 11 -19.18 25.16 5.96
CA LEU A 11 -18.81 23.84 6.50
C LEU A 11 -19.55 22.69 5.81
N THR A 12 -20.80 22.92 5.40
CA THR A 12 -21.58 21.91 4.68
C THR A 12 -21.07 21.74 3.25
N GLU A 13 -20.64 22.82 2.61
CA GLU A 13 -20.05 22.81 1.27
C GLU A 13 -18.70 22.09 1.27
N ILE A 14 -17.82 22.39 2.23
CA ILE A 14 -16.52 21.70 2.43
C ILE A 14 -16.73 20.20 2.70
N ARG A 15 -17.70 19.85 3.54
CA ARG A 15 -18.01 18.44 3.81
C ARG A 15 -18.44 17.72 2.52
N ASN A 16 -19.27 18.36 1.70
CA ASN A 16 -19.77 17.75 0.47
C ASN A 16 -18.65 17.58 -0.58
N THR A 17 -17.70 18.52 -0.67
CA THR A 17 -16.54 18.37 -1.55
C THR A 17 -15.62 17.25 -1.09
N LEU A 18 -15.39 17.11 0.22
CA LEU A 18 -14.60 16.01 0.79
C LEU A 18 -15.24 14.64 0.54
N TYR A 19 -16.56 14.51 0.68
CA TYR A 19 -17.28 13.26 0.34
C TYR A 19 -17.18 12.92 -1.14
N LEU A 20 -17.25 13.93 -2.01
CA LEU A 20 -17.13 13.74 -3.46
C LEU A 20 -15.71 13.27 -3.82
N ILE A 21 -14.67 13.87 -3.24
CA ILE A 21 -13.27 13.46 -3.44
C ILE A 21 -13.03 12.03 -2.93
N SER A 22 -13.55 11.68 -1.74
CA SER A 22 -13.44 10.33 -1.20
C SER A 22 -14.14 9.28 -2.08
N SER A 23 -15.33 9.62 -2.59
CA SER A 23 -16.07 8.74 -3.51
C SER A 23 -15.33 8.53 -4.82
N ILE A 24 -14.71 9.58 -5.38
CA ILE A 24 -13.89 9.50 -6.60
C ILE A 24 -12.65 8.62 -6.36
N LYS A 25 -11.97 8.75 -5.22
CA LYS A 25 -10.81 7.90 -4.88
C LYS A 25 -11.18 6.43 -4.81
N ASN A 26 -12.30 6.09 -4.16
CA ASN A 26 -12.77 4.71 -4.08
C ASN A 26 -13.11 4.15 -5.47
N TRP A 27 -13.77 4.96 -6.32
CA TRP A 27 -14.07 4.59 -7.72
C TRP A 27 -12.80 4.32 -8.54
N ILE A 28 -11.77 5.16 -8.40
CA ILE A 28 -10.48 4.96 -9.09
C ILE A 28 -9.82 3.67 -8.61
N GLN A 29 -9.80 3.41 -7.31
CA GLN A 29 -9.19 2.21 -6.74
C GLN A 29 -9.91 0.93 -7.19
N GLU A 30 -11.24 0.93 -7.23
CA GLU A 30 -12.03 -0.17 -7.81
C GLU A 30 -11.72 -0.35 -9.30
N SER A 31 -11.60 0.74 -10.06
CA SER A 31 -11.27 0.67 -11.50
C SER A 31 -9.91 0.03 -11.77
N ASP A 32 -8.90 0.27 -10.93
CA ASP A 32 -7.57 -0.31 -11.08
C ASP A 32 -7.55 -1.80 -10.76
N THR A 33 -8.32 -2.24 -9.76
CA THR A 33 -8.46 -3.67 -9.44
C THR A 33 -9.15 -4.44 -10.58
N LEU A 34 -10.19 -3.86 -11.17
CA LEU A 34 -10.89 -4.43 -12.32
C LEU A 34 -10.03 -4.42 -13.58
N CYS A 35 -9.27 -3.36 -13.82
CA CYS A 35 -8.31 -3.32 -14.93
C CYS A 35 -7.22 -4.39 -14.81
N ARG A 36 -6.70 -4.64 -13.60
CA ARG A 36 -5.71 -5.71 -13.36
C ARG A 36 -6.32 -7.10 -13.55
N ALA A 37 -7.51 -7.34 -13.03
CA ALA A 37 -8.23 -8.60 -13.24
C ALA A 37 -8.55 -8.84 -14.72
N TYR A 38 -8.96 -7.78 -15.45
CA TYR A 38 -9.20 -7.83 -16.88
C TYR A 38 -7.91 -8.07 -17.68
N TYR A 39 -6.82 -7.39 -17.35
CA TYR A 39 -5.53 -7.60 -18.01
C TYR A 39 -5.02 -9.04 -17.79
N GLN A 40 -5.20 -9.59 -16.60
CA GLN A 40 -4.88 -11.00 -16.30
C GLN A 40 -5.77 -11.97 -17.08
N TYR A 41 -7.08 -11.72 -17.18
CA TYR A 41 -7.99 -12.51 -18.02
C TYR A 41 -7.60 -12.44 -19.51
N TYR A 42 -7.20 -11.26 -19.98
CA TYR A 42 -6.78 -11.04 -21.36
C TYR A 42 -5.40 -11.65 -21.66
N SER A 43 -4.47 -11.66 -20.71
CA SER A 43 -3.14 -12.23 -20.87
C SER A 43 -3.16 -13.76 -20.90
N ILE A 44 -4.11 -14.39 -20.18
CA ILE A 44 -4.26 -15.86 -20.13
C ILE A 44 -4.86 -16.41 -21.44
N SER A 45 -5.61 -15.60 -22.20
CA SER A 45 -6.19 -16.01 -23.48
C SER A 45 -5.18 -15.84 -24.64
N THR A 46 -4.46 -16.92 -24.95
CA THR A 46 -3.44 -17.00 -26.02
C THR A 46 -3.94 -16.47 -27.37
N SER A 47 -3.08 -15.71 -28.07
CA SER A 47 -3.36 -14.91 -29.28
C SER A 47 -4.17 -15.59 -30.39
N ARG A 48 -4.02 -16.91 -30.60
CA ARG A 48 -4.74 -17.66 -31.64
C ARG A 48 -6.24 -17.83 -31.36
N LYS A 49 -6.64 -17.92 -30.10
CA LYS A 49 -8.06 -18.02 -29.72
C LYS A 49 -8.79 -16.68 -29.86
N ARG A 50 -8.05 -15.56 -29.85
CA ARG A 50 -8.59 -14.19 -29.96
C ARG A 50 -9.22 -13.94 -31.33
N TYR A 51 -8.53 -14.32 -32.41
CA TYR A 51 -9.06 -14.15 -33.77
C TYR A 51 -10.26 -15.05 -34.05
N LEU A 52 -10.29 -16.27 -33.51
CA LEU A 52 -11.42 -17.19 -33.69
C LEU A 52 -12.68 -16.71 -32.97
N ILE A 53 -12.54 -16.23 -31.73
CA ILE A 53 -13.67 -15.67 -30.98
C ILE A 53 -14.15 -14.37 -31.65
N LEU A 54 -13.23 -13.48 -32.05
CA LEU A 54 -13.58 -12.23 -32.73
C LEU A 54 -14.31 -12.50 -34.05
N PHE A 55 -13.78 -13.40 -34.88
CA PHE A 55 -14.39 -13.77 -36.16
C PHE A 55 -15.74 -14.48 -35.99
N GLY A 56 -15.88 -15.32 -34.96
CA GLY A 56 -17.15 -15.96 -34.62
C GLY A 56 -18.22 -14.97 -34.18
N VAL A 57 -17.86 -14.01 -33.33
CA VAL A 57 -18.79 -12.98 -32.84
C VAL A 57 -19.17 -12.00 -33.96
N THR A 58 -18.21 -11.54 -34.77
CA THR A 58 -18.53 -10.63 -35.90
C THR A 58 -19.39 -11.31 -36.96
N SER A 59 -19.12 -12.59 -37.26
CA SER A 59 -19.94 -13.39 -38.18
C SER A 59 -21.37 -13.56 -37.65
N LEU A 60 -21.54 -13.90 -36.37
CA LEU A 60 -22.85 -14.05 -35.75
C LEU A 60 -23.64 -12.73 -35.72
N CYS A 61 -22.98 -11.61 -35.37
CA CYS A 61 -23.59 -10.29 -35.42
C CYS A 61 -24.00 -9.88 -36.84
N ALA A 62 -23.19 -10.20 -37.85
CA ALA A 62 -23.53 -9.93 -39.25
C ALA A 62 -24.76 -10.74 -39.70
N VAL A 63 -24.85 -12.02 -39.32
CA VAL A 63 -26.03 -12.87 -39.63
C VAL A 63 -27.28 -12.31 -38.96
N ILE A 64 -27.20 -11.94 -37.68
CA ILE A 64 -28.31 -11.34 -36.93
C ILE A 64 -28.74 -10.00 -37.56
N TYR A 65 -27.78 -9.17 -37.98
CA TYR A 65 -28.05 -7.88 -38.62
C TYR A 65 -28.72 -8.03 -39.99
N VAL A 66 -28.25 -8.95 -40.82
CA VAL A 66 -28.88 -9.25 -42.12
C VAL A 66 -30.29 -9.82 -41.93
N ALA A 67 -30.47 -10.76 -40.98
CA ALA A 67 -31.79 -11.28 -40.64
C ALA A 67 -32.74 -10.18 -40.16
N TRP A 68 -32.24 -9.24 -39.35
CA TRP A 68 -33.00 -8.09 -38.87
C TRP A 68 -33.39 -7.14 -40.01
N ILE A 69 -32.47 -6.82 -40.93
CA ILE A 69 -32.77 -6.03 -42.14
C ILE A 69 -33.82 -6.73 -43.00
N SER A 70 -33.73 -8.05 -43.18
CA SER A 70 -34.72 -8.82 -43.94
C SER A 70 -36.11 -8.78 -43.28
N LEU A 71 -36.18 -8.91 -41.96
CA LEU A 71 -37.44 -8.78 -41.20
C LEU A 71 -37.99 -7.36 -41.24
N PHE A 72 -37.12 -6.35 -41.24
CA PHE A 72 -37.50 -4.94 -41.38
C PHE A 72 -38.06 -4.63 -42.78
N TYR A 73 -37.45 -5.20 -43.82
CA TYR A 73 -37.90 -5.05 -45.21
C TYR A 73 -39.26 -5.72 -45.47
N GLN A 74 -39.60 -6.78 -44.72
CA GLN A 74 -40.91 -7.45 -44.79
C GLN A 74 -42.05 -6.71 -44.07
N GLN A 75 -41.92 -5.40 -43.79
CA GLN A 75 -42.98 -4.47 -43.35
C GLN A 75 -43.71 -4.77 -42.02
N MET A 76 -43.30 -5.78 -41.24
CA MET A 76 -44.03 -6.19 -40.02
C MET A 76 -43.71 -5.37 -38.74
N ILE A 77 -42.81 -4.39 -38.80
CA ILE A 77 -42.32 -3.68 -37.60
C ILE A 77 -42.39 -2.16 -37.80
N THR A 78 -43.61 -1.60 -37.78
CA THR A 78 -43.84 -0.16 -37.84
C THR A 78 -44.17 0.40 -36.44
N GLY A 79 -43.34 1.33 -35.96
CA GLY A 79 -43.75 2.38 -35.03
C GLY A 79 -43.00 2.48 -33.71
N ALA A 80 -42.92 1.40 -32.91
CA ALA A 80 -42.40 1.48 -31.53
C ALA A 80 -41.37 0.40 -31.16
N SER A 81 -41.47 -0.79 -31.75
CA SER A 81 -40.54 -1.90 -31.50
C SER A 81 -39.16 -1.65 -32.09
N SER A 82 -39.03 -0.89 -33.17
CA SER A 82 -37.72 -0.52 -33.74
C SER A 82 -36.87 0.32 -32.78
N LEU A 83 -37.49 1.26 -32.05
CA LEU A 83 -36.79 2.11 -31.08
C LEU A 83 -36.31 1.29 -29.88
N LEU A 84 -37.13 0.39 -29.36
CA LEU A 84 -36.75 -0.53 -28.30
C LEU A 84 -35.54 -1.39 -28.70
N TRP A 85 -35.54 -1.91 -29.93
CA TRP A 85 -34.40 -2.65 -30.47
C TRP A 85 -33.16 -1.77 -30.65
N PHE A 86 -33.31 -0.52 -31.09
CA PHE A 86 -32.21 0.45 -31.13
C PHE A 86 -31.62 0.72 -29.75
N PHE A 87 -32.45 0.91 -28.72
CA PHE A 87 -31.99 1.09 -27.35
C PHE A 87 -31.29 -0.15 -26.80
N ILE A 88 -31.79 -1.35 -27.10
CA ILE A 88 -31.14 -2.61 -26.72
C ILE A 88 -29.79 -2.76 -27.42
N LEU A 89 -29.69 -2.41 -28.70
CA LEU A 89 -28.44 -2.44 -29.47
C LEU A 89 -27.44 -1.42 -28.95
N ILE A 90 -27.88 -0.19 -28.66
CA ILE A 90 -27.04 0.85 -28.05
C ILE A 90 -26.55 0.40 -26.66
N THR A 91 -27.43 -0.18 -25.85
CA THR A 91 -27.09 -0.71 -24.52
C THR A 91 -26.08 -1.85 -24.64
N MET A 92 -26.32 -2.82 -25.53
CA MET A 92 -25.37 -3.90 -25.81
C MET A 92 -24.02 -3.38 -26.33
N CYS A 93 -24.01 -2.31 -27.12
CA CYS A 93 -22.78 -1.66 -27.58
C CYS A 93 -22.06 -0.94 -26.44
N LEU A 94 -22.77 -0.21 -25.57
CA LEU A 94 -22.19 0.51 -24.43
C LEU A 94 -21.64 -0.43 -23.35
N TYR A 95 -22.32 -1.55 -23.10
CA TYR A 95 -21.87 -2.60 -22.19
C TYR A 95 -21.02 -3.67 -22.89
N SER A 96 -20.65 -3.45 -24.15
CA SER A 96 -19.79 -4.36 -24.89
C SER A 96 -18.40 -4.37 -24.25
N PRO A 97 -17.78 -5.56 -24.06
CA PRO A 97 -16.42 -5.71 -23.55
C PRO A 97 -15.36 -4.94 -24.35
N TRP A 98 -15.70 -4.45 -25.55
CA TRP A 98 -14.83 -3.70 -26.46
C TRP A 98 -15.01 -2.18 -26.42
N VAL A 99 -16.15 -1.67 -25.94
CA VAL A 99 -16.40 -0.22 -25.77
C VAL A 99 -16.01 0.25 -24.37
N TYR A 100 -16.15 -0.63 -23.37
CA TYR A 100 -15.65 -0.41 -22.02
C TYR A 100 -14.18 0.07 -21.93
N PRO A 101 -13.20 -0.48 -22.68
CA PRO A 101 -11.83 0.03 -22.66
C PRO A 101 -11.67 1.44 -23.25
N ILE A 102 -12.51 1.86 -24.21
CA ILE A 102 -12.51 3.23 -24.74
C ILE A 102 -13.08 4.19 -23.70
N TYR A 103 -14.14 3.79 -23.00
CA TYR A 103 -14.68 4.53 -21.86
C TYR A 103 -13.64 4.68 -20.74
N VAL A 104 -12.99 3.60 -20.32
CA VAL A 104 -11.92 3.64 -19.30
C VAL A 104 -10.73 4.48 -19.76
N ALA A 105 -10.35 4.42 -21.04
CA ALA A 105 -9.30 5.26 -21.61
C ALA A 105 -9.68 6.75 -21.58
N SER A 106 -10.93 7.10 -21.86
CA SER A 106 -11.41 8.49 -21.78
C SER A 106 -11.35 9.04 -20.35
N VAL A 107 -11.67 8.23 -19.34
CA VAL A 107 -11.53 8.59 -17.91
C VAL A 107 -10.06 8.78 -17.52
N ARG A 108 -9.16 7.94 -18.04
CA ARG A 108 -7.71 8.07 -17.84
C ARG A 108 -7.10 9.33 -18.48
N VAL A 109 -7.70 9.88 -19.53
CA VAL A 109 -7.25 11.16 -20.14
C VAL A 109 -7.72 12.37 -19.31
N ILE A 110 -8.81 12.24 -18.57
CA ILE A 110 -9.34 13.30 -17.69
C ILE A 110 -8.65 13.28 -16.31
N SER A 111 -8.16 12.12 -15.86
CA SER A 111 -7.46 11.94 -14.60
C SER A 111 -6.27 12.89 -14.35
N PRO A 112 -5.39 13.21 -15.33
CA PRO A 112 -4.28 14.13 -15.13
C PRO A 112 -4.79 15.55 -14.85
N LEU A 113 -5.88 15.96 -15.51
CA LEU A 113 -6.45 17.30 -15.41
C LEU A 113 -7.06 17.54 -14.02
N ILE A 114 -7.69 16.51 -13.46
CA ILE A 114 -8.17 16.51 -12.06
C ILE A 114 -6.98 16.57 -11.09
N HIS A 115 -5.90 15.84 -11.38
CA HIS A 115 -4.70 15.85 -10.54
C HIS A 115 -3.97 17.20 -10.58
N THR A 116 -3.97 17.90 -11.73
CA THR A 116 -3.39 19.24 -11.87
C THR A 116 -4.20 20.28 -11.11
N LEU A 117 -5.55 20.22 -11.18
CA LEU A 117 -6.41 21.10 -10.40
C LEU A 117 -6.25 20.86 -8.90
N GLN A 118 -6.07 19.60 -8.49
CA GLN A 118 -5.82 19.22 -7.10
C GLN A 118 -4.42 19.64 -6.61
N GLN A 119 -3.39 19.64 -7.46
CA GLN A 119 -2.08 20.19 -7.12
C GLN A 119 -2.15 21.70 -6.87
N VAL A 120 -2.83 22.46 -7.74
CA VAL A 120 -2.96 23.92 -7.57
C VAL A 120 -3.66 24.30 -6.27
N THR A 121 -4.58 23.46 -5.77
CA THR A 121 -5.24 23.70 -4.47
C THR A 121 -4.37 23.30 -3.28
N LEU A 122 -3.59 22.22 -3.39
CA LEU A 122 -2.66 21.78 -2.35
C LEU A 122 -1.45 22.72 -2.21
N ASP A 123 -0.94 23.25 -3.33
CA ASP A 123 0.18 24.18 -3.35
C ASP A 123 -0.17 25.51 -2.64
N GLN A 124 -1.46 25.89 -2.64
CA GLN A 124 -1.96 27.07 -1.91
C GLN A 124 -2.07 26.82 -0.39
N GLU A 125 -2.38 25.59 0.03
CA GLU A 125 -2.39 25.22 1.47
C GLU A 125 -0.96 24.99 2.01
N GLU A 126 -0.03 24.45 1.20
CA GLU A 126 1.37 24.21 1.59
C GLU A 126 2.14 25.51 1.93
N GLN A 127 1.74 26.64 1.35
CA GLN A 127 2.48 27.90 1.47
C GLN A 127 2.12 28.74 2.71
N GLU A 128 0.95 28.51 3.34
CA GLU A 128 0.59 29.13 4.62
C GLU A 128 1.03 28.30 5.85
N ASP A 129 1.19 26.98 5.72
CA ASP A 129 1.51 26.07 6.83
C ASP A 129 3.03 25.84 7.06
N ALA A 130 3.89 26.36 6.19
CA ALA A 130 5.33 26.10 6.19
C ALA A 130 6.13 26.81 7.30
N LEU A 131 5.50 27.63 8.15
CA LEU A 131 6.22 28.43 9.15
C LEU A 131 6.31 27.79 10.54
N GLU A 132 5.54 26.74 10.89
CA GLU A 132 5.53 26.26 12.30
C GLU A 132 5.35 24.74 12.54
N ASN A 133 5.11 23.91 11.53
CA ASN A 133 4.50 22.60 11.82
C ASN A 133 5.48 21.45 12.12
N GLU A 134 5.43 20.96 13.36
CA GLU A 134 5.84 19.60 13.75
C GLU A 134 4.99 18.59 12.95
N TYR A 135 5.61 17.84 12.04
CA TYR A 135 4.90 16.82 11.27
C TYR A 135 4.87 15.52 12.05
N VAL A 136 3.65 15.06 12.37
CA VAL A 136 3.43 13.84 13.14
C VAL A 136 2.74 12.80 12.27
N HIS A 137 3.39 11.65 12.09
CA HIS A 137 2.85 10.53 11.30
C HIS A 137 2.72 9.26 12.13
N GLY A 138 1.55 8.61 12.08
CA GLY A 138 1.31 7.32 12.74
C GLY A 138 1.67 6.15 11.83
N TYR A 139 2.39 5.17 12.36
CA TYR A 139 2.78 3.94 11.68
C TYR A 139 2.27 2.72 12.45
N CYS A 140 1.91 1.66 11.72
CA CYS A 140 1.60 0.35 12.28
C CYS A 140 2.66 -0.64 11.82
N PHE A 141 3.46 -1.15 12.74
CA PHE A 141 4.41 -2.21 12.46
C PHE A 141 3.71 -3.57 12.54
N GLU A 142 3.92 -4.41 11.54
CA GLU A 142 3.40 -5.78 11.51
C GLU A 142 4.55 -6.79 11.42
N ILE A 143 4.57 -7.74 12.34
CA ILE A 143 5.57 -8.81 12.42
C ILE A 143 4.85 -10.16 12.44
N TYR A 144 5.42 -11.15 11.76
CA TYR A 144 4.90 -12.51 11.69
C TYR A 144 5.87 -13.48 12.38
N HIS A 145 5.32 -14.34 13.25
CA HIS A 145 6.04 -15.47 13.82
C HIS A 145 5.65 -16.74 13.08
N HIS A 146 6.63 -17.53 12.63
CA HIS A 146 6.42 -18.71 11.78
C HIS A 146 6.76 -20.01 12.50
N GLN A 147 5.93 -21.02 12.32
CA GLN A 147 6.19 -22.36 12.85
C GLN A 147 5.83 -23.45 11.85
N ARG A 148 6.54 -24.58 11.95
CA ARG A 148 6.27 -25.78 11.16
C ARG A 148 5.91 -26.95 12.07
N TRP A 149 4.98 -27.75 11.61
CA TRP A 149 4.59 -28.98 12.25
C TRP A 149 5.49 -30.13 11.81
N TRP A 150 5.98 -30.90 12.77
CA TRP A 150 6.84 -32.05 12.55
C TRP A 150 6.30 -33.28 13.29
N ILE A 151 6.37 -34.44 12.64
CA ILE A 151 6.24 -35.73 13.35
C ILE A 151 7.61 -35.99 14.00
N PRO A 152 7.72 -36.28 15.31
CA PRO A 152 6.72 -36.37 16.38
C PRO A 152 6.59 -35.11 17.27
N THR A 153 7.40 -34.08 17.04
CA THR A 153 7.56 -32.90 17.92
C THR A 153 6.34 -31.97 17.95
N GLY A 154 5.47 -32.04 16.95
CA GLY A 154 4.38 -31.09 16.78
C GLY A 154 4.86 -29.76 16.20
N TRP A 155 4.21 -28.66 16.60
CA TRP A 155 4.56 -27.31 16.14
C TRP A 155 5.84 -26.80 16.79
N CYS A 156 6.84 -26.44 15.99
CA CYS A 156 8.09 -25.89 16.51
C CYS A 156 8.72 -24.86 15.56
N ASN A 157 9.77 -24.20 16.07
CA ASN A 157 10.52 -23.13 15.38
C ASN A 157 11.59 -23.67 14.42
N LEU A 158 11.67 -25.00 14.24
CA LEU A 158 12.59 -25.64 13.30
C LEU A 158 12.00 -25.53 11.89
N LEU A 159 12.42 -24.49 11.17
CA LEU A 159 12.01 -24.22 9.80
C LEU A 159 13.02 -24.83 8.83
N LEU A 160 12.56 -25.27 7.66
CA LEU A 160 13.45 -25.74 6.61
C LEU A 160 14.27 -24.56 6.04
N PRO A 161 15.45 -24.82 5.46
CA PRO A 161 16.25 -23.76 4.82
C PRO A 161 15.52 -23.01 3.69
N GLN A 162 14.52 -23.64 3.09
CA GLN A 162 13.67 -23.09 2.02
C GLN A 162 12.39 -22.42 2.54
N ASP A 163 12.13 -22.47 3.84
CA ASP A 163 10.99 -21.80 4.46
C ASP A 163 11.27 -20.31 4.67
N LEU A 164 10.21 -19.60 5.05
CA LEU A 164 10.33 -18.24 5.55
C LEU A 164 11.15 -18.18 6.85
N PRO A 165 11.77 -17.03 7.16
CA PRO A 165 12.45 -16.81 8.43
C PRO A 165 11.52 -17.03 9.64
N LEU A 166 12.08 -17.36 10.81
CA LEU A 166 11.30 -17.56 12.05
C LEU A 166 10.42 -16.35 12.40
N TRP A 167 10.98 -15.17 12.21
CA TRP A 167 10.31 -13.89 12.37
C TRP A 167 10.47 -13.13 11.07
N SER A 168 9.37 -12.61 10.54
CA SER A 168 9.41 -11.80 9.32
C SER A 168 8.54 -10.55 9.41
N ASP A 169 8.81 -9.59 8.54
CA ASP A 169 7.92 -8.45 8.31
C ASP A 169 6.84 -8.73 7.26
N VAL A 170 6.15 -7.68 6.81
CA VAL A 170 5.16 -7.68 5.74
C VAL A 170 5.75 -8.08 4.39
N HIS A 171 7.04 -7.82 4.17
CA HIS A 171 7.78 -8.15 2.95
C HIS A 171 8.37 -9.56 2.97
N LEU A 172 8.15 -10.31 4.06
CA LEU A 172 8.69 -11.66 4.30
C LEU A 172 10.21 -11.67 4.48
N GLU A 173 10.80 -10.53 4.83
CA GLU A 173 12.21 -10.40 5.15
C GLU A 173 12.45 -10.77 6.62
N PRO A 174 13.63 -11.33 6.95
CA PRO A 174 13.94 -11.73 8.32
C PRO A 174 13.97 -10.52 9.26
N THR A 175 13.26 -10.62 10.37
CA THR A 175 13.22 -9.58 11.41
C THR A 175 13.60 -10.12 12.78
N PRO A 176 14.01 -9.26 13.72
CA PRO A 176 14.14 -9.66 15.12
C PRO A 176 12.78 -10.03 15.70
N SER A 177 12.81 -10.79 16.80
CA SER A 177 11.61 -11.12 17.57
C SER A 177 10.93 -9.87 18.14
N ILE A 178 9.66 -9.99 18.53
CA ILE A 178 8.89 -8.88 19.14
C ILE A 178 9.56 -8.26 20.37
N ASP A 179 10.34 -9.04 21.13
CA ASP A 179 11.05 -8.59 22.33
C ASP A 179 12.33 -7.82 22.00
N GLN A 180 12.95 -8.13 20.86
CA GLN A 180 14.21 -7.52 20.40
C GLN A 180 13.98 -6.41 19.39
N PHE A 181 12.77 -6.26 18.85
CA PHE A 181 12.47 -5.25 17.86
C PHE A 181 12.50 -3.85 18.48
N GLN A 182 13.38 -3.00 17.94
CA GLN A 182 13.56 -1.61 18.37
C GLN A 182 13.21 -0.65 17.24
N LEU A 183 12.70 0.52 17.59
CA LEU A 183 12.48 1.59 16.62
C LEU A 183 13.82 2.11 16.12
N PRO A 184 13.86 2.67 14.89
CA PRO A 184 15.04 3.37 14.42
C PRO A 184 15.46 4.46 15.42
N PRO A 185 16.77 4.65 15.64
CA PRO A 185 17.26 5.74 16.47
C PRO A 185 16.85 7.09 15.88
N THR A 186 16.86 8.13 16.71
CA THR A 186 16.61 9.50 16.25
C THR A 186 17.65 9.88 15.20
N THR A 187 17.18 10.21 13.99
CA THR A 187 18.04 10.54 12.85
C THR A 187 18.06 12.05 12.65
N PHE A 188 19.26 12.59 12.56
CA PHE A 188 19.50 13.98 12.19
C PHE A 188 19.86 14.03 10.71
N LEU A 189 19.14 14.84 9.93
CA LEU A 189 19.42 15.01 8.50
C LEU A 189 20.37 16.19 8.32
N ASP A 190 21.52 15.95 7.71
CA ASP A 190 22.60 16.94 7.52
C ASP A 190 22.23 18.15 6.64
N LYS A 191 21.05 18.16 6.03
CA LYS A 191 20.57 19.31 5.25
C LYS A 191 20.15 20.43 6.19
N LEU A 192 20.99 21.44 6.26
CA LEU A 192 20.67 22.71 6.90
C LEU A 192 19.72 23.52 6.01
N ASN A 193 18.65 24.04 6.59
CA ASN A 193 17.85 25.07 5.95
C ASN A 193 18.62 26.40 5.91
N SER A 194 18.11 27.38 5.14
CA SER A 194 18.63 28.76 5.08
C SER A 194 18.75 29.47 6.44
N LYS A 195 18.20 28.88 7.51
CA LYS A 195 18.24 29.34 8.90
C LYS A 195 19.18 28.53 9.82
N ASN A 196 20.09 27.70 9.30
CA ASN A 196 20.97 26.80 10.09
C ASN A 196 20.22 25.82 11.01
N GLN A 197 19.07 25.34 10.56
CA GLN A 197 18.26 24.34 11.26
C GLN A 197 18.50 22.94 10.72
N GLN A 198 18.62 21.96 11.60
CA GLN A 198 18.73 20.55 11.25
C GLN A 198 17.38 19.86 11.40
N LYS A 199 16.98 19.06 10.40
CA LYS A 199 15.75 18.27 10.48
C LYS A 199 15.99 17.03 11.34
N VAL A 200 15.19 16.87 12.39
CA VAL A 200 15.24 15.76 13.32
C VAL A 200 14.04 14.86 13.11
N ILE A 201 14.29 13.55 13.02
CA ILE A 201 13.26 12.52 12.94
C ILE A 201 13.35 11.67 14.20
N SER A 202 12.30 11.70 15.03
CA SER A 202 12.21 10.88 16.23
C SER A 202 11.07 9.87 16.13
N TRP A 203 11.27 8.71 16.74
CA TRP A 203 10.29 7.63 16.78
C TRP A 203 9.88 7.35 18.22
N THR A 204 8.59 7.08 18.44
CA THR A 204 8.07 6.75 19.77
C THR A 204 6.97 5.70 19.64
N TRP A 205 6.99 4.68 20.49
CA TRP A 205 5.89 3.72 20.55
C TRP A 205 4.63 4.39 21.10
N LEU A 206 3.52 4.26 20.39
CA LEU A 206 2.21 4.67 20.91
C LEU A 206 1.66 3.59 21.85
N ASP A 207 1.86 2.33 21.49
CA ASP A 207 1.43 1.21 22.33
C ASP A 207 2.54 0.71 23.26
N PRO A 208 2.19 0.34 24.50
CA PRO A 208 3.16 -0.18 25.46
C PRO A 208 3.70 -1.56 25.07
N ASN A 209 2.88 -2.40 24.42
CA ASN A 209 3.22 -3.78 24.07
C ASN A 209 2.69 -4.15 22.69
N TRP A 210 3.26 -5.21 22.10
CA TRP A 210 2.75 -5.82 20.88
C TRP A 210 1.36 -6.42 21.10
N THR A 211 0.50 -6.26 20.10
CA THR A 211 -0.86 -6.80 20.10
C THR A 211 -0.97 -7.96 19.13
N LEU A 212 -1.58 -9.05 19.58
CA LEU A 212 -1.84 -10.22 18.75
C LEU A 212 -3.08 -9.97 17.89
N ARG A 213 -2.93 -10.07 16.57
CA ARG A 213 -4.03 -9.91 15.64
C ARG A 213 -4.79 -11.22 15.45
N LYS A 214 -6.11 -11.19 15.65
CA LYS A 214 -6.98 -12.38 15.63
C LYS A 214 -7.88 -12.47 14.39
N ASP A 215 -7.82 -11.50 13.49
CA ASP A 215 -8.62 -11.51 12.27
C ASP A 215 -8.20 -12.66 11.36
N GLY A 216 -9.18 -13.45 10.89
CA GLY A 216 -8.94 -14.61 10.03
C GLY A 216 -8.06 -15.69 10.67
N SER A 217 -7.95 -15.71 12.01
CA SER A 217 -7.07 -16.60 12.76
C SER A 217 -7.86 -17.47 13.75
N ASP A 218 -7.21 -18.49 14.31
CA ASP A 218 -7.76 -19.33 15.37
C ASP A 218 -7.89 -18.56 16.71
N LYS A 219 -8.44 -19.19 17.75
CA LYS A 219 -8.61 -18.64 19.11
C LYS A 219 -7.30 -18.09 19.69
N ASP A 220 -6.20 -18.74 19.35
CA ASP A 220 -4.84 -18.40 19.78
C ASP A 220 -4.10 -17.46 18.79
N GLY A 221 -4.78 -16.96 17.75
CA GLY A 221 -4.22 -16.05 16.75
C GLY A 221 -3.34 -16.72 15.69
N TRP A 222 -3.40 -18.04 15.56
CA TRP A 222 -2.68 -18.77 14.52
C TRP A 222 -3.45 -18.80 13.21
N GLN A 223 -2.72 -18.61 12.11
CA GLN A 223 -3.18 -18.86 10.74
C GLN A 223 -2.41 -20.05 10.20
N TYR A 224 -3.12 -21.05 9.67
CA TYR A 224 -2.53 -22.29 9.19
C TYR A 224 -2.34 -22.23 7.68
N GLY A 225 -1.20 -22.73 7.22
CA GLY A 225 -0.82 -22.74 5.81
C GLY A 225 -0.35 -24.11 5.33
N ASN A 226 -0.33 -24.23 4.01
CA ASN A 226 0.23 -25.39 3.34
C ASN A 226 1.77 -25.33 3.29
N TRP A 227 2.39 -26.34 2.69
CA TRP A 227 3.85 -26.43 2.55
C TRP A 227 4.50 -25.19 1.90
N ASN A 228 3.77 -24.48 1.04
CA ASN A 228 4.30 -23.42 0.20
C ASN A 228 4.06 -22.01 0.76
N TRP A 229 3.49 -21.87 1.96
CA TRP A 229 3.25 -20.56 2.60
C TRP A 229 2.36 -19.59 1.79
N ARG A 230 1.54 -20.11 0.85
CA ARG A 230 0.73 -19.28 -0.09
C ARG A 230 -0.72 -19.08 0.33
N SER A 231 -1.27 -20.00 1.11
CA SER A 231 -2.67 -19.99 1.53
C SER A 231 -2.76 -20.02 3.04
N TRP A 232 -3.65 -19.21 3.61
CA TRP A 232 -3.84 -19.08 5.05
C TRP A 232 -5.29 -19.36 5.42
N SER A 233 -5.51 -20.21 6.42
CA SER A 233 -6.83 -20.53 6.98
C SER A 233 -6.84 -20.38 8.49
N SER A 234 -8.00 -20.00 9.05
CA SER A 234 -8.20 -19.96 10.49
C SER A 234 -8.31 -21.37 11.12
N GLN A 235 -8.64 -22.38 10.32
CA GLN A 235 -8.78 -23.76 10.79
C GLN A 235 -7.50 -24.55 10.59
N SER A 236 -7.14 -25.35 11.60
CA SER A 236 -6.07 -26.34 11.50
C SER A 236 -6.55 -27.50 10.60
N GLY A 237 -6.19 -27.46 9.32
CA GLY A 237 -6.53 -28.49 8.32
C GLY A 237 -5.83 -29.85 8.51
N GLY A 238 -5.38 -30.17 9.73
CA GLY A 238 -4.66 -31.39 10.05
C GLY A 238 -3.35 -31.53 9.26
N ILE A 239 -3.10 -32.73 8.72
CA ILE A 239 -1.86 -33.12 8.02
C ILE A 239 -1.56 -32.25 6.78
N ILE A 240 -2.58 -31.66 6.17
CA ILE A 240 -2.42 -30.82 4.97
C ILE A 240 -1.78 -29.48 5.32
N ASN A 241 -2.09 -28.95 6.50
CA ASN A 241 -1.58 -27.67 6.97
C ASN A 241 -0.40 -27.89 7.93
N CYS A 242 0.79 -27.96 7.37
CA CYS A 242 2.04 -28.19 8.10
C CYS A 242 2.80 -26.91 8.47
N THR A 243 2.29 -25.74 8.10
CA THR A 243 2.88 -24.45 8.47
C THR A 243 1.84 -23.61 9.20
N ARG A 244 2.29 -22.73 10.09
CA ARG A 244 1.42 -21.73 10.72
C ARG A 244 2.15 -20.45 10.97
N ARG A 245 1.41 -19.35 11.03
CA ARG A 245 1.94 -18.03 11.38
C ARG A 245 1.06 -17.32 12.40
N GLN A 246 1.67 -16.42 13.16
CA GLN A 246 0.99 -15.55 14.11
C GLN A 246 1.33 -14.10 13.79
N LYS A 247 0.32 -13.24 13.61
CA LYS A 247 0.50 -11.84 13.25
C LYS A 247 0.47 -10.94 14.48
N TRP A 248 1.53 -10.17 14.67
CA TRP A 248 1.70 -9.21 15.76
C TRP A 248 1.73 -7.79 15.20
N THR A 249 1.05 -6.86 15.86
CA THR A 249 0.99 -5.46 15.45
C THR A 249 1.31 -4.51 16.59
N ARG A 250 1.98 -3.40 16.31
CA ARG A 250 2.27 -2.36 17.29
C ARG A 250 2.33 -0.99 16.63
N TYR A 251 1.65 -0.01 17.21
CA TYR A 251 1.60 1.35 16.68
C TYR A 251 2.75 2.20 17.20
N ALA A 252 3.33 2.98 16.30
CA ALA A 252 4.37 3.94 16.58
C ALA A 252 4.04 5.29 15.94
N GLN A 253 4.67 6.33 16.44
CA GLN A 253 4.60 7.68 15.92
C GLN A 253 5.99 8.12 15.48
N ARG A 254 6.05 8.74 14.31
CA ARG A 254 7.22 9.46 13.80
C ARG A 254 6.93 10.95 13.90
N LYS A 255 7.83 11.68 14.52
CA LYS A 255 7.78 13.15 14.59
C LYS A 255 8.94 13.73 13.81
N GLU A 256 8.64 14.69 12.95
CA GLU A 256 9.63 15.46 12.21
C GLU A 256 9.53 16.93 12.61
N TYR A 257 10.65 17.48 13.07
CA TYR A 257 10.73 18.87 13.48
C TYR A 257 12.11 19.43 13.18
N TRP A 258 12.22 20.76 13.16
CA TRP A 258 13.46 21.48 12.93
C TRP A 258 14.06 21.91 14.26
N VAL A 259 15.37 21.70 14.43
CA VAL A 259 16.12 22.12 15.62
C VAL A 259 17.25 23.05 15.20
N ASP A 260 17.42 24.16 15.91
CA ASP A 260 18.54 25.08 15.70
C ASP A 260 19.85 24.43 16.15
N VAL A 261 20.86 24.43 15.28
CA VAL A 261 22.14 23.73 15.52
C VAL A 261 22.92 24.29 16.71
N GLU A 262 22.74 25.58 17.04
CA GLU A 262 23.37 26.23 18.20
C GLU A 262 22.94 25.59 19.54
N SER A 263 21.73 25.03 19.61
CA SER A 263 21.23 24.33 20.79
C SER A 263 21.81 22.91 20.95
N CYS A 264 22.30 22.29 19.86
CA CYS A 264 22.81 20.92 19.88
C CYS A 264 24.26 20.85 20.42
N CYS A 265 25.08 21.90 20.23
CA CYS A 265 26.44 21.96 20.79
C CYS A 265 26.50 22.19 22.30
N SER A 266 25.43 22.73 22.91
CA SER A 266 25.40 23.04 24.34
C SER A 266 25.03 21.84 25.23
N SER A 267 24.40 20.80 24.67
CA SER A 267 24.03 19.58 25.40
C SER A 267 25.16 18.55 25.53
N LEU A 268 26.26 18.70 24.78
CA LEU A 268 27.44 17.82 24.87
C LEU A 268 28.53 18.33 25.83
N ILE A 269 28.41 19.54 26.38
CA ILE A 269 29.42 20.14 27.27
C ILE A 269 28.98 20.17 28.75
N GLY A 270 27.73 19.80 29.07
CA GLY A 270 27.17 19.85 30.42
C GLY A 270 27.48 18.66 31.35
N GLY A 271 28.35 17.73 30.95
CA GLY A 271 28.68 16.53 31.72
C GLY A 271 30.05 16.60 32.38
N SER A 272 30.11 17.07 33.63
CA SER A 272 31.16 16.81 34.62
C SER A 272 32.61 17.09 34.20
N ALA A 273 33.04 18.34 34.38
CA ALA A 273 34.42 18.60 34.78
C ALA A 273 34.63 18.09 36.21
N THR A 274 35.18 16.88 36.34
CA THR A 274 36.00 16.53 37.49
C THR A 274 37.37 16.11 36.99
N GLU A 275 38.31 16.95 37.36
CA GLU A 275 39.74 16.96 37.14
C GLU A 275 40.38 15.70 37.76
N SER A 276 41.03 14.87 36.95
CA SER A 276 42.11 14.01 37.44
C SER A 276 43.06 13.67 36.28
N ASP A 277 44.24 14.27 36.36
CA ASP A 277 45.41 14.03 35.53
C ASP A 277 45.73 12.54 35.38
N SER A 278 45.88 12.08 34.14
CA SER A 278 46.89 11.05 33.82
C SER A 278 47.29 11.13 32.36
N VAL A 279 48.47 11.73 32.17
CA VAL A 279 49.29 11.70 30.96
C VAL A 279 49.56 10.25 30.55
N TYR A 280 49.18 9.87 29.32
CA TYR A 280 49.85 8.78 28.62
C TYR A 280 50.14 9.16 27.17
N ASN A 281 51.44 9.36 26.95
CA ASN A 281 52.14 9.44 25.68
C ASN A 281 51.78 8.27 24.77
N TRP A 282 51.46 8.57 23.50
CA TRP A 282 51.71 7.65 22.41
C TRP A 282 52.65 8.34 21.44
N ASP A 283 53.92 7.94 21.51
CA ASP A 283 54.90 8.24 20.49
C ASP A 283 55.57 6.97 19.99
N GLN A 284 55.99 7.05 18.74
CA GLN A 284 56.18 5.96 17.79
C GLN A 284 57.42 5.10 18.02
N SER A 285 57.29 3.82 17.67
CA SER A 285 58.29 2.99 16.97
C SER A 285 57.57 1.69 16.57
N GLY A 286 57.69 1.09 15.39
CA GLY A 286 58.79 1.04 14.44
C GLY A 286 58.96 -0.43 14.04
N THR A 287 58.47 -0.79 12.85
CA THR A 287 59.01 -1.83 11.94
C THR A 287 59.40 -3.23 12.46
N SER A 288 58.74 -4.28 11.93
CA SER A 288 59.34 -5.39 11.13
C SER A 288 58.26 -6.46 10.88
N ARG A 289 57.80 -6.64 9.64
CA ARG A 289 58.15 -7.72 8.69
C ARG A 289 58.11 -9.13 9.31
N SER A 290 57.19 -9.98 8.81
CA SER A 290 57.51 -11.10 7.90
C SER A 290 56.40 -12.18 7.93
N SER A 291 55.88 -12.49 6.73
CA SER A 291 55.55 -13.82 6.14
C SER A 291 54.73 -14.84 6.98
N SER A 292 53.82 -15.65 6.46
CA SER A 292 53.58 -16.19 5.11
C SER A 292 52.37 -17.15 5.19
N ILE A 293 51.60 -17.22 4.10
CA ILE A 293 51.07 -18.46 3.48
C ILE A 293 50.38 -19.46 4.42
N PHE A 294 49.04 -19.50 4.40
CA PHE A 294 48.20 -20.48 3.69
C PHE A 294 46.74 -20.01 3.68
#